data_AF-A0A2M7NXJ7-F1
#
_entry.id   AF-A0A2M7NXJ7-F1
#
_cell.length_a   1.000
_cell.length_b   1.000
_cell.length_c   1.000
_cell.angle_alpha   90.00
_cell.angle_beta   90.00
_cell.angle_gamma   90.00
#
_symmetry.space_group_name_H-M   'P 1'
#
loop_
_entity.id
_entity.type
_entity.pdbx_description
1 polymer ?
#
loop_
_entity_poly.entity_id
_entity_poly.type
_entity_poly.pdbx_seq_one_letter_code
_entity_poly.pdbx_strand_id
1 'polypeptide(L)'
;MNFIKSLSNPSYHQADVWLAEEGGKKFVRKDFRKWGLPGRFLLDREASFYKRLRGIKGIPEFYGSPESGVVDIEYIEGNSIKDHKDLPAEFFDKLTQLVSAIQCCGVLYFDLRHKSNLL
;
A
#
# COMPACT_ATOMS: atom_id res chain seq x y z
N MET A 1 -1.63 6.95 -19.17
CA MET A 1 -1.91 7.07 -17.73
C MET A 1 -2.69 8.34 -17.39
N ASN A 2 -3.79 8.23 -16.63
CA ASN A 2 -4.61 9.35 -16.18
C ASN A 2 -4.61 9.43 -14.65
N PHE A 3 -4.29 10.60 -14.07
CA PHE A 3 -4.36 10.83 -12.62
C PHE A 3 -5.74 11.35 -12.24
N ILE A 4 -6.48 10.57 -11.44
CA ILE A 4 -7.88 10.86 -11.09
C ILE A 4 -7.94 11.82 -9.91
N LYS A 5 -7.23 11.52 -8.82
CA LYS A 5 -7.23 12.34 -7.60
C LYS A 5 -5.99 12.10 -6.74
N SER A 6 -5.60 13.11 -5.99
CA SER A 6 -4.63 12.95 -4.89
C SER A 6 -5.30 12.24 -3.72
N LEU A 7 -4.64 11.22 -3.18
CA LEU A 7 -5.03 10.49 -1.97
C LEU A 7 -4.26 10.99 -0.73
N SER A 8 -3.13 11.65 -0.93
CA SER A 8 -2.37 12.32 0.13
C SER A 8 -2.74 13.79 0.23
N ASN A 9 -2.66 14.35 1.44
CA ASN A 9 -2.58 15.80 1.60
C ASN A 9 -1.15 16.25 1.25
N PRO A 10 -0.96 17.29 0.42
CA PRO A 10 0.36 17.79 0.07
C PRO A 10 1.07 18.30 1.34
N SER A 11 2.09 17.55 1.76
CA SER A 11 3.00 17.90 2.85
C SER A 11 4.40 17.49 2.45
N TYR A 12 5.40 18.30 2.84
CA TYR A 12 6.81 17.96 2.58
C TYR A 12 7.21 16.62 3.23
N HIS A 13 6.55 16.27 4.35
CA HIS A 13 6.83 15.09 5.15
C HIS A 13 6.05 13.83 4.75
N GLN A 14 5.22 13.88 3.70
CA GLN A 14 4.47 12.71 3.22
C GLN A 14 4.74 12.49 1.74
N ALA A 15 4.68 11.25 1.25
CA ALA A 15 4.77 10.99 -0.18
C ALA A 15 3.54 11.52 -0.93
N ASP A 16 3.72 11.82 -2.21
CA ASP A 16 2.59 12.17 -3.06
C ASP A 16 1.93 10.87 -3.53
N VAL A 17 0.70 10.65 -3.10
CA VAL A 17 -0.06 9.42 -3.38
C VAL A 17 -1.22 9.79 -4.27
N TRP A 18 -1.33 9.11 -5.41
CA TRP A 18 -2.34 9.39 -6.42
C TRP A 18 -3.14 8.15 -6.77
N LEU A 19 -4.44 8.32 -6.95
CA LEU A 19 -5.25 7.36 -7.68
C LEU A 19 -5.09 7.63 -9.18
N ALA A 20 -4.66 6.63 -9.93
CA ALA A 20 -4.49 6.68 -11.37
C ALA A 20 -5.23 5.53 -12.06
N GLU A 21 -5.45 5.69 -13.37
CA GLU A 21 -6.07 4.70 -14.21
C GLU A 21 -5.33 4.57 -15.55
N GLU A 22 -5.16 3.32 -15.99
CA GLU A 22 -4.61 2.98 -17.29
C GLU A 22 -5.25 1.69 -17.81
N GLY A 23 -5.74 1.70 -19.05
CA GLY A 23 -6.39 0.53 -19.67
C GLY A 23 -7.60 0.00 -18.89
N GLY A 24 -8.36 0.88 -18.21
CA GLY A 24 -9.52 0.50 -17.39
C GLY A 24 -9.18 -0.08 -16.01
N LYS A 25 -7.89 -0.15 -15.65
CA LYS A 25 -7.44 -0.61 -14.33
C LYS A 25 -7.02 0.57 -13.45
N LYS A 26 -7.60 0.64 -12.25
CA LYS A 26 -7.23 1.62 -11.23
C LYS A 26 -6.04 1.12 -10.42
N PHE A 27 -5.15 2.04 -10.08
CA PHE A 27 -3.98 1.78 -9.25
C PHE A 27 -3.62 2.99 -8.41
N VAL A 28 -2.84 2.75 -7.36
CA VAL A 28 -2.28 3.78 -6.50
C VAL A 28 -0.82 3.98 -6.87
N ARG A 29 -0.46 5.19 -7.27
CA ARG A 29 0.93 5.62 -7.48
C ARG A 29 1.44 6.33 -6.24
N LYS A 30 2.53 5.84 -5.68
CA LYS A 30 3.30 6.53 -4.64
C LYS A 30 4.54 7.16 -5.25
N ASP A 31 4.71 8.45 -5.08
CA ASP A 31 5.86 9.22 -5.57
C ASP A 31 6.64 9.82 -4.39
N PHE A 32 7.88 9.37 -4.26
CA PHE A 32 8.85 9.81 -3.25
C PHE A 32 10.03 10.57 -3.85
N ARG A 33 9.98 10.95 -5.14
CA ARG A 33 11.11 11.59 -5.84
C ARG A 33 11.57 12.88 -5.15
N LYS A 34 10.66 13.62 -4.49
CA LYS A 34 10.98 14.82 -3.71
C LYS A 34 11.96 14.59 -2.56
N TRP A 35 12.15 13.34 -2.11
CA TRP A 35 13.10 13.00 -1.05
C TRP A 35 14.43 12.45 -1.58
N GLY A 36 14.61 12.39 -2.90
CA GLY A 36 15.85 11.89 -3.51
C GLY A 36 16.20 10.46 -3.11
N LEU A 37 17.46 10.22 -2.73
CA LEU A 37 17.98 8.89 -2.43
C LEU A 37 17.27 8.19 -1.24
N PRO A 38 16.98 8.86 -0.10
CA PRO A 38 16.15 8.28 0.96
C PRO A 38 14.79 7.80 0.48
N GLY A 39 14.08 8.61 -0.31
CA GLY A 39 12.77 8.25 -0.87
C GLY A 39 12.84 7.01 -1.77
N ARG A 40 13.86 6.96 -2.63
CA ARG A 40 14.16 5.81 -3.47
C ARG A 40 14.41 4.54 -2.63
N PHE A 41 15.28 4.61 -1.62
CA PHE A 41 15.61 3.46 -0.78
C PHE A 41 14.37 2.91 -0.05
N LEU A 42 13.50 3.79 0.46
CA LEU A 42 12.27 3.40 1.12
C LEU A 42 11.33 2.65 0.17
N LEU A 43 11.14 3.17 -1.05
CA LEU A 43 10.30 2.52 -2.05
C LEU A 43 10.91 1.23 -2.61
N ASP A 44 12.22 1.15 -2.80
CA ASP A 44 12.89 -0.08 -3.22
C ASP A 44 12.69 -1.19 -2.18
N ARG A 45 12.74 -0.82 -0.88
CA ARG A 45 12.42 -1.74 0.22
C ARG A 45 10.95 -2.14 0.22
N GLU A 46 10.04 -1.19 0.06
CA GLU A 46 8.60 -1.46 -0.02
C GLU A 46 8.25 -2.38 -1.21
N ALA A 47 8.82 -2.11 -2.39
CA ALA A 47 8.70 -2.95 -3.58
C ALA A 47 9.25 -4.36 -3.36
N SER A 48 10.34 -4.51 -2.59
CA SER A 48 10.86 -5.83 -2.22
C SER A 48 9.87 -6.62 -1.37
N PHE A 49 9.20 -5.98 -0.41
CA PHE A 49 8.17 -6.64 0.39
C PHE A 49 6.97 -7.04 -0.46
N TYR A 50 6.45 -6.14 -1.30
CA TYR A 50 5.37 -6.48 -2.22
C TYR A 50 5.70 -7.65 -3.14
N LYS A 51 6.93 -7.71 -3.68
CA LYS A 51 7.37 -8.85 -4.51
C LYS A 51 7.39 -10.18 -3.73
N ARG A 52 7.76 -10.15 -2.45
CA ARG A 52 7.75 -11.34 -1.57
C ARG A 52 6.34 -11.79 -1.18
N LEU A 53 5.42 -10.83 -1.05
CA LEU A 53 4.04 -11.06 -0.62
C LEU A 53 3.05 -11.22 -1.79
N ARG A 54 3.54 -11.21 -3.04
CA ARG A 54 2.72 -11.31 -4.24
C ARG A 54 1.85 -12.57 -4.21
N GLY A 55 0.57 -12.42 -4.53
CA GLY A 55 -0.41 -13.50 -4.55
C GLY A 55 -1.02 -13.85 -3.18
N ILE A 56 -0.61 -13.20 -2.09
CA ILE A 56 -1.30 -13.34 -0.80
C ILE A 56 -2.59 -12.53 -0.85
N LYS A 57 -3.74 -13.22 -0.74
CA LYS A 57 -5.05 -12.57 -0.66
C LYS A 57 -5.10 -11.61 0.54
N GLY A 58 -5.47 -10.35 0.27
CA GLY A 58 -5.50 -9.29 1.28
C GLY A 58 -4.26 -8.39 1.27
N ILE A 59 -3.26 -8.69 0.44
CA ILE A 59 -2.16 -7.77 0.10
C ILE A 59 -2.43 -7.18 -1.29
N PRO A 60 -2.30 -5.85 -1.49
CA PRO A 60 -2.44 -5.24 -2.81
C PRO A 60 -1.44 -5.84 -3.82
N GLU A 61 -1.90 -6.08 -5.05
CA GLU A 61 -1.01 -6.52 -6.11
C GLU A 61 0.02 -5.42 -6.48
N PHE A 62 1.26 -5.84 -6.74
CA PHE A 62 2.33 -4.93 -7.11
C PHE A 62 2.51 -4.88 -8.62
N TYR A 63 2.19 -3.72 -9.18
CA TYR A 63 2.20 -3.46 -10.61
C TYR A 63 3.58 -3.01 -11.11
N GLY A 64 4.41 -2.40 -10.26
CA GLY A 64 5.81 -2.16 -10.60
C GLY A 64 6.40 -0.89 -10.00
N SER A 65 7.62 -0.60 -10.43
CA SER A 65 8.33 0.64 -10.16
C SER A 65 8.67 1.29 -11.50
N PRO A 66 7.77 2.12 -12.06
CA PRO A 66 7.93 2.66 -13.41
C PRO A 66 9.13 3.61 -13.52
N GLU A 67 9.49 4.27 -12.41
CA GLU A 67 10.62 5.18 -12.30
C GLU A 67 11.31 5.01 -10.94
N SER A 68 12.56 5.46 -10.86
CA SER A 68 13.27 5.53 -9.59
C SER A 68 12.55 6.46 -8.62
N GLY A 69 12.15 5.95 -7.45
CA GLY A 69 11.37 6.72 -6.49
C GLY A 69 9.87 6.76 -6.77
N VAL A 70 9.35 5.85 -7.61
CA VAL A 70 7.92 5.68 -7.88
C VAL A 70 7.54 4.20 -7.77
N VAL A 71 6.39 3.91 -7.14
CA VAL A 71 5.80 2.57 -7.03
C VAL A 71 4.31 2.60 -7.35
N ASP A 72 3.85 1.63 -8.12
CA ASP A 72 2.45 1.40 -8.45
C ASP A 72 1.94 0.09 -7.83
N ILE A 73 0.81 0.18 -7.14
CA ILE A 73 0.11 -0.95 -6.52
C ILE A 73 -1.38 -0.92 -6.86
N GLU A 74 -2.05 -2.05 -6.67
CA GLU A 74 -3.49 -2.16 -6.82
C GLU A 74 -4.25 -1.11 -6.00
N TYR A 75 -5.26 -0.52 -6.62
CA TYR A 75 -6.24 0.27 -5.89
C TYR A 75 -7.27 -0.67 -5.26
N ILE A 76 -7.31 -0.69 -3.93
CA ILE A 76 -8.33 -1.41 -3.17
C ILE A 76 -9.48 -0.44 -2.90
N GLU A 77 -10.66 -0.77 -3.45
CA GLU A 77 -11.89 -0.08 -3.10
C GLU A 77 -12.38 -0.60 -1.74
N GLY A 78 -12.19 0.22 -0.70
CA GLY A 78 -12.53 -0.13 0.67
C GLY A 78 -12.53 1.09 1.58
N ASN A 79 -13.04 0.91 2.80
CA ASN A 79 -13.12 1.97 3.80
C ASN A 79 -12.15 1.66 4.93
N SER A 80 -11.33 2.65 5.30
CA SER A 80 -10.39 2.50 6.40
C SER A 80 -11.11 2.07 7.69
N ILE A 81 -10.57 1.08 8.41
CA ILE A 81 -11.16 0.65 9.69
C ILE A 81 -11.18 1.75 10.76
N LYS A 82 -10.43 2.84 10.54
CA LYS A 82 -10.49 4.05 11.38
C LYS A 82 -11.92 4.60 11.50
N ASP A 83 -12.73 4.44 10.46
CA ASP A 83 -14.10 4.96 10.38
C ASP A 83 -15.14 3.96 10.94
N HIS A 84 -14.69 2.75 11.32
CA HIS A 84 -15.51 1.71 11.90
C HIS A 84 -15.31 1.63 13.42
N LYS A 85 -16.42 1.66 14.17
CA LYS A 85 -16.40 1.54 15.65
C LYS A 85 -16.43 0.09 16.11
N ASP A 86 -17.24 -0.73 15.45
CA ASP A 86 -17.44 -2.14 15.81
C ASP A 86 -17.05 -3.01 14.61
N LEU A 87 -16.00 -3.81 14.80
CA LEU A 87 -15.53 -4.78 13.81
C LEU A 87 -16.00 -6.18 14.21
N PRO A 88 -16.54 -6.98 13.29
CA PRO A 88 -16.96 -8.35 13.61
C PRO A 88 -15.75 -9.23 13.99
N ALA A 89 -15.96 -10.26 14.80
CA ALA A 89 -14.90 -11.20 15.20
C ALA A 89 -14.17 -11.81 13.97
N GLU A 90 -14.92 -12.12 12.92
CA GLU A 90 -14.39 -12.67 11.65
C GLU A 90 -13.34 -11.76 10.99
N PHE A 91 -13.41 -10.44 11.19
CA PHE A 91 -12.39 -9.52 10.71
C PHE A 91 -11.03 -9.83 11.36
N PHE A 92 -11.01 -10.04 12.67
CA PHE A 92 -9.80 -10.33 13.42
C PHE A 92 -9.23 -11.70 13.07
N ASP A 93 -10.08 -12.69 12.78
CA ASP A 93 -9.65 -14.00 12.30
C ASP A 93 -8.93 -13.87 10.94
N LYS A 94 -9.52 -13.13 10.00
CA LYS A 94 -8.90 -12.84 8.69
C LYS A 94 -7.61 -12.06 8.82
N LEU A 95 -7.58 -11.03 9.66
CA LEU A 95 -6.38 -10.24 9.92
C LEU A 95 -5.26 -11.10 10.51
N THR A 96 -5.58 -11.99 11.45
CA THR A 96 -4.61 -12.91 12.06
C THR A 96 -4.03 -13.85 11.01
N GLN A 97 -4.88 -14.46 10.18
CA GLN A 97 -4.43 -15.33 9.09
C GLN A 97 -3.53 -14.58 8.09
N LEU A 98 -3.90 -13.34 7.74
CA LEU A 98 -3.09 -12.50 6.86
C LEU A 98 -1.72 -12.18 7.46
N VAL A 99 -1.67 -11.79 8.73
CA VAL A 99 -0.41 -11.49 9.42
C VAL A 99 0.48 -12.73 9.51
N SER A 100 -0.09 -13.90 9.79
CA SER A 100 0.66 -15.17 9.77
C SER A 100 1.20 -15.48 8.38
N ALA A 101 0.42 -15.27 7.31
CA ALA A 101 0.90 -15.47 5.94
C ALA A 101 2.08 -14.53 5.59
N ILE A 102 2.01 -13.26 6.00
CA ILE A 102 3.12 -12.29 5.84
C ILE A 102 4.38 -12.78 6.58
N GLN A 103 4.22 -13.28 7.82
CA GLN A 103 5.31 -13.80 8.63
C GLN A 103 5.96 -15.05 8.01
N CYS A 104 5.17 -15.96 7.43
CA CYS A 104 5.67 -17.14 6.71
C CYS A 104 6.56 -16.76 5.50
N CYS A 105 6.34 -15.59 4.90
CA CYS A 105 7.20 -15.04 3.85
C CYS A 105 8.46 -14.32 4.37
N GLY A 106 8.74 -14.38 5.67
CA GLY A 106 9.88 -13.73 6.30
C GLY A 106 9.75 -12.21 6.35
N VAL A 107 8.52 -11.68 6.36
CA VAL A 107 8.23 -10.25 6.47
C VAL A 107 7.52 -9.98 7.78
N LEU A 108 7.89 -8.90 8.46
CA LEU A 108 7.20 -8.43 9.67
C LEU A 108 6.47 -7.14 9.34
N TYR A 109 5.15 -7.14 9.55
CA TYR A 109 4.34 -5.94 9.39
C TYR A 109 4.39 -5.11 10.69
N PHE A 110 5.13 -4.00 10.67
CA PHE A 110 5.37 -3.19 11.86
C PHE A 110 4.30 -2.12 12.13
N ASP A 111 3.39 -1.88 11.19
CA ASP A 111 2.53 -0.69 11.19
C ASP A 111 1.04 -0.95 11.44
N LEU A 112 0.67 -2.10 12.02
CA LEU A 112 -0.74 -2.47 12.28
C LEU A 112 -1.45 -1.49 13.24
N ARG A 113 -0.68 -0.70 13.99
CA ARG A 113 -1.20 0.33 14.91
C ARG A 113 -1.92 1.46 14.17
N HIS A 114 -1.55 1.72 12.91
CA HIS A 114 -2.15 2.75 12.10
C HIS A 114 -3.40 2.20 11.39
N LYS A 115 -4.56 2.43 12.02
CA LYS A 115 -5.87 2.00 11.51
C LYS A 115 -6.17 2.41 10.05
N SER A 116 -5.52 3.45 9.53
CA SER A 116 -5.65 3.87 8.12
C SER A 116 -5.02 2.90 7.12
N ASN A 117 -4.18 1.98 7.58
CA ASN A 117 -3.50 1.01 6.71
C ASN A 117 -4.32 -0.28 6.49
N LEU A 118 -5.48 -0.39 7.15
CA LEU A 118 -6.41 -1.50 7.03
C LEU A 118 -7.71 -0.94 6.44
N LEU A 119 -8.15 -1.52 5.32
CA LEU A 119 -9.35 -1.18 4.56
C LEU A 119 -10.45 -2.23 4.73
#